data_AF-A0A3D9H700-F1
#
_entry.id   AF-A0A3D9H700-F1
#
_cell.length_a   1.000
_cell.length_b   1.000
_cell.length_c   1.000
_cell.angle_alpha   90.00
_cell.angle_beta   90.00
_cell.angle_gamma   90.00
#
_symmetry.space_group_name_H-M   'P 1'
#
loop_
_entity.id
_entity.type
_entity.pdbx_description
1 polymer ?
#
loop_
_entity_poly.entity_id
_entity_poly.type
_entity_poly.pdbx_seq_one_letter_code
_entity_poly.pdbx_strand_id
1 'polypeptide(L)'
;MSRQKGILKLVGTLNGKCFYQLNGQYIVRKAVGPSKERINNDPAFVNVKHNNQEFAAASKLSKAIRKGLADKANQFKHNYMASRLTGCCRKIIQKGSGPLGEREANLFNSPSDLIGFQLNSDLAFHQLHNSNTKVSANTQRTVITIKCPQSTANQHHKVPKKATHYQLSAAISCVSKWQWHAKIKTYKPTHLEHNTLGGTIKSQPLELHTTHHNISMQWHTLTPSGIPTDVAITVWLGIAYLKQQHQSYQVYQTPQAMQCIAII
;
A
#
# COMPACT_ATOMS: atom_id res chain seq x y z
N MET A 1 2.16 -5.79 28.18
CA MET A 1 2.12 -5.35 29.59
C MET A 1 0.69 -5.04 29.94
N SER A 2 0.26 -5.40 31.14
CA SER A 2 -1.05 -5.00 31.66
C SER A 2 -1.13 -3.48 31.77
N ARG A 3 -2.28 -2.91 31.44
CA ARG A 3 -2.59 -1.49 31.60
C ARG A 3 -3.95 -1.35 32.26
N GLN A 4 -4.04 -0.46 33.23
CA GLN A 4 -5.31 -0.05 33.83
C GLN A 4 -6.00 0.94 32.87
N LYS A 5 -7.18 0.57 32.37
CA LYS A 5 -7.98 1.37 31.43
C LYS A 5 -9.12 2.14 32.14
N GLY A 6 -9.27 1.98 33.46
CA GLY A 6 -10.25 2.66 34.30
C GLY A 6 -10.19 2.14 35.75
N ILE A 7 -11.11 2.60 36.60
CA ILE A 7 -11.11 2.31 38.06
C ILE A 7 -11.03 0.80 38.36
N LEU A 8 -11.70 -0.05 37.56
CA LEU A 8 -11.71 -1.52 37.71
C LEU A 8 -11.30 -2.28 36.43
N LYS A 9 -10.86 -1.59 35.38
CA LYS A 9 -10.68 -2.19 34.04
C LYS A 9 -9.21 -2.49 33.78
N LEU A 10 -8.87 -3.77 33.60
CA LEU A 10 -7.54 -4.24 33.24
C LEU A 10 -7.53 -4.75 31.80
N VAL A 11 -6.46 -4.45 31.05
CA VAL A 11 -6.20 -5.02 29.72
C VAL A 11 -4.77 -5.54 29.68
N GLY A 12 -4.54 -6.75 29.17
CA GLY A 12 -3.24 -7.41 29.10
C GLY A 12 -3.12 -8.59 30.08
N THR A 13 -1.92 -9.13 30.24
CA THR A 13 -1.67 -10.28 31.12
C THR A 13 -1.20 -9.84 32.49
N LEU A 14 -1.89 -10.29 33.54
CA LEU A 14 -1.55 -10.07 34.96
C LEU A 14 -1.78 -11.38 35.74
N ASN A 15 -0.80 -11.80 36.54
CA ASN A 15 -0.86 -13.01 37.39
C ASN A 15 -1.39 -14.26 36.65
N GLY A 16 -0.85 -14.52 35.45
CA GLY A 16 -1.24 -15.68 34.65
C GLY A 16 -2.66 -15.62 34.05
N LYS A 17 -3.34 -14.47 34.13
CA LYS A 17 -4.64 -14.21 33.51
C LYS A 17 -4.52 -13.11 32.46
N CYS A 18 -5.07 -13.33 31.28
CA CYS A 18 -5.09 -12.39 30.17
C CYS A 18 -6.48 -11.75 30.07
N PHE A 19 -6.52 -10.43 30.27
CA PHE A 19 -7.71 -9.59 30.25
C PHE A 19 -7.79 -8.87 28.89
N TYR A 20 -8.87 -9.06 28.13
CA TYR A 20 -9.07 -8.38 26.85
C TYR A 20 -10.54 -8.24 26.50
N GLN A 21 -10.84 -7.41 25.49
CA GLN A 21 -12.20 -7.21 25.02
C GLN A 21 -12.46 -8.12 23.81
N LEU A 22 -13.52 -8.92 23.86
CA LEU A 22 -14.04 -9.71 22.76
C LEU A 22 -15.49 -9.30 22.52
N ASN A 23 -15.82 -8.86 21.31
CA ASN A 23 -17.18 -8.42 20.93
C ASN A 23 -17.78 -7.40 21.91
N GLY A 24 -16.98 -6.45 22.39
CA GLY A 24 -17.43 -5.41 23.33
C GLY A 24 -17.43 -5.83 24.80
N GLN A 25 -17.33 -7.13 25.11
CA GLN A 25 -17.32 -7.64 26.48
C GLN A 25 -15.90 -7.90 27.00
N TYR A 26 -15.67 -7.65 28.29
CA TYR A 26 -14.39 -7.95 28.93
C TYR A 26 -14.35 -9.42 29.32
N ILE A 27 -13.36 -10.14 28.82
CA ILE A 27 -13.14 -11.55 29.12
C ILE A 27 -11.76 -11.78 29.72
N VAL A 28 -11.68 -12.84 30.53
CA VAL A 28 -10.45 -13.26 31.21
C VAL A 28 -10.19 -14.71 30.83
N ARG A 29 -8.99 -14.99 30.34
CA ARG A 29 -8.51 -16.36 30.09
C ARG A 29 -7.22 -16.63 30.82
N LYS A 30 -6.90 -17.89 31.09
CA LYS A 30 -5.54 -18.26 31.52
C LYS A 30 -4.56 -17.84 30.42
N ALA A 31 -3.46 -17.21 30.80
CA ALA A 31 -2.40 -16.87 29.87
C ALA A 31 -1.82 -18.18 29.31
N VAL A 32 -1.85 -18.29 27.98
CA VAL A 32 -1.32 -19.43 27.22
C VAL A 32 -0.23 -18.92 26.29
N GLY A 33 0.83 -19.71 26.13
CA GLY A 33 2.01 -19.37 25.33
C GLY A 33 3.19 -18.81 26.15
N PRO A 34 4.34 -18.58 25.49
CA PRO A 34 5.55 -18.07 26.14
C PRO A 34 5.40 -16.61 26.59
N SER A 35 6.03 -16.24 27.70
CA SER A 35 6.09 -14.85 28.16
C SER A 35 6.96 -13.98 27.23
N LYS A 36 6.80 -12.65 27.31
CA LYS A 36 7.64 -11.72 26.55
C LYS A 36 9.11 -11.88 26.94
N GLU A 37 9.40 -12.04 28.22
CA GLU A 37 10.76 -12.27 28.72
C GLU A 37 11.35 -13.54 28.12
N ARG A 38 10.55 -14.63 28.05
CA ARG A 38 10.97 -15.88 27.42
C ARG A 38 11.26 -15.68 25.94
N ILE A 39 10.35 -15.08 25.16
CA ILE A 39 10.58 -14.83 23.73
C ILE A 39 11.86 -14.02 23.49
N ASN A 40 12.14 -13.05 24.36
CA ASN A 40 13.31 -12.18 24.22
C ASN A 40 14.63 -12.89 24.56
N ASN A 41 14.64 -13.71 25.61
CA ASN A 41 15.88 -14.24 26.19
C ASN A 41 16.18 -15.70 25.79
N ASP A 42 15.15 -16.52 25.56
CA ASP A 42 15.29 -17.94 25.25
C ASP A 42 15.82 -18.14 23.80
N PRO A 43 16.94 -18.85 23.61
CA PRO A 43 17.52 -19.12 22.29
C PRO A 43 16.56 -19.83 21.33
N ALA A 44 15.61 -20.63 21.83
CA ALA A 44 14.63 -21.33 21.00
C ALA A 44 13.76 -20.37 20.18
N PHE A 45 13.62 -19.11 20.61
CA PHE A 45 12.83 -18.08 19.92
C PHE A 45 13.65 -17.20 18.96
N VAL A 46 14.89 -17.56 18.64
CA VAL A 46 15.74 -16.78 17.70
C VAL A 46 15.05 -16.51 16.37
N ASN A 47 14.44 -17.53 15.76
CA ASN A 47 13.72 -17.38 14.49
C ASN A 47 12.44 -16.53 14.63
N VAL A 48 11.76 -16.59 15.78
CA VAL A 48 10.61 -15.74 16.06
C VAL A 48 11.04 -14.27 16.15
N LYS A 49 12.16 -13.99 16.82
CA LYS A 49 12.74 -12.64 16.91
C LYS A 49 13.13 -12.11 15.52
N HIS A 50 13.83 -12.90 14.71
CA HIS A 50 14.18 -12.53 13.34
C HIS A 50 12.95 -12.25 12.49
N ASN A 51 11.94 -13.12 12.53
CA ASN A 51 10.68 -12.91 11.80
C ASN A 51 9.96 -11.62 12.24
N ASN A 52 9.91 -11.34 13.54
CA ASN A 52 9.29 -10.13 14.07
C ASN A 52 10.03 -8.86 13.60
N GLN A 53 11.35 -8.94 13.49
CA GLN A 53 12.19 -7.85 13.02
C GLN A 53 11.95 -7.52 11.54
N GLU A 54 11.95 -8.53 10.67
CA GLU A 54 11.59 -8.36 9.26
C GLU A 54 10.13 -7.93 9.09
N PHE A 55 9.21 -8.41 9.93
CA PHE A 55 7.81 -7.97 9.92
C PHE A 55 7.65 -6.48 10.29
N ALA A 56 8.47 -5.98 11.20
CA ALA A 56 8.51 -4.55 11.51
C ALA A 56 8.99 -3.72 10.31
N ALA A 57 9.97 -4.22 9.55
CA ALA A 57 10.42 -3.63 8.30
C ALA A 57 9.30 -3.65 7.22
N ALA A 58 8.63 -4.80 7.05
CA ALA A 58 7.49 -4.94 6.14
C ALA A 58 6.36 -3.96 6.45
N SER A 59 6.07 -3.77 7.74
CA SER A 59 5.06 -2.82 8.22
C SER A 59 5.46 -1.37 7.93
N LYS A 60 6.75 -1.02 8.05
CA LYS A 60 7.30 0.29 7.69
C LYS A 60 7.20 0.56 6.18
N LEU A 61 7.53 -0.43 5.36
CA LEU A 61 7.43 -0.36 3.90
C LEU A 61 5.97 -0.19 3.43
N SER A 62 5.06 -1.01 3.97
CA SER A 62 3.61 -0.90 3.74
C SER A 62 3.06 0.46 4.17
N LYS A 63 3.52 0.99 5.32
CA LYS A 63 3.15 2.33 5.77
C LYS A 63 3.68 3.42 4.84
N ALA A 64 4.89 3.28 4.30
CA ALA A 64 5.48 4.26 3.39
C ALA A 64 4.66 4.37 2.09
N ILE A 65 4.33 3.22 1.48
CA ILE A 65 3.41 3.14 0.33
C ILE A 65 2.10 3.85 0.64
N ARG A 66 1.41 3.46 1.72
CA ARG A 66 0.09 4.01 2.06
C ARG A 66 0.13 5.51 2.35
N LYS A 67 1.23 6.02 2.91
CA LYS A 67 1.41 7.46 3.12
C LYS A 67 1.57 8.22 1.81
N GLY A 68 2.37 7.72 0.86
CA GLY A 68 2.53 8.36 -0.45
C GLY A 68 1.25 8.31 -1.29
N LEU A 69 0.40 7.30 -1.08
CA LEU A 69 -0.95 7.25 -1.66
C LEU A 69 -1.94 8.28 -1.08
N ALA A 70 -1.57 8.99 -0.01
CA ALA A 70 -2.38 10.03 0.65
C ALA A 70 -3.84 9.60 0.93
N ASP A 71 -4.78 10.55 0.92
CA ASP A 71 -6.21 10.35 1.20
C ASP A 71 -6.90 9.37 0.23
N LYS A 72 -6.27 9.01 -0.89
CA LYS A 72 -6.82 8.03 -1.81
C LYS A 72 -6.86 6.64 -1.22
N ALA A 73 -5.82 6.22 -0.48
CA ALA A 73 -5.88 4.94 0.24
C ALA A 73 -7.09 4.85 1.20
N ASN A 74 -7.53 6.00 1.73
CA ASN A 74 -8.74 6.11 2.55
C ASN A 74 -10.04 6.18 1.74
N GLN A 75 -10.02 6.34 0.43
CA GLN A 75 -11.20 6.24 -0.45
C GLN A 75 -11.43 4.79 -0.90
N PHE A 76 -10.36 3.98 -0.97
CA PHE A 76 -10.41 2.55 -1.25
C PHE A 76 -10.58 1.70 0.03
N LYS A 77 -11.33 2.18 1.05
CA LYS A 77 -11.42 1.51 2.37
C LYS A 77 -11.91 0.08 2.22
N HIS A 78 -10.96 -0.84 2.25
CA HIS A 78 -11.22 -2.26 2.37
C HIS A 78 -10.60 -2.74 3.68
N ASN A 79 -11.38 -3.52 4.42
CA ASN A 79 -10.92 -4.15 5.66
C ASN A 79 -9.65 -4.94 5.36
N TYR A 80 -8.61 -4.85 6.20
CA TYR A 80 -7.37 -5.62 6.02
C TYR A 80 -6.48 -5.23 4.81
N MET A 81 -6.74 -4.14 4.07
CA MET A 81 -5.82 -3.69 3.01
C MET A 81 -4.39 -3.49 3.53
N ALA A 82 -4.25 -2.85 4.69
CA ALA A 82 -2.94 -2.62 5.31
C ALA A 82 -2.21 -3.92 5.67
N SER A 83 -2.92 -4.94 6.19
CA SER A 83 -2.29 -6.22 6.55
C SER A 83 -1.94 -7.05 5.32
N ARG A 84 -2.79 -7.06 4.29
CA ARG A 84 -2.49 -7.67 2.99
C ARG A 84 -1.24 -7.06 2.36
N LEU A 85 -1.14 -5.73 2.37
CA LEU A 85 0.02 -5.01 1.84
C LEU A 85 1.29 -5.31 2.67
N THR A 86 1.19 -5.37 4.00
CA THR A 86 2.31 -5.80 4.85
C THR A 86 2.74 -7.24 4.54
N GLY A 87 1.80 -8.15 4.29
CA GLY A 87 2.10 -9.52 3.88
C GLY A 87 2.85 -9.58 2.54
N CYS A 88 2.46 -8.74 1.57
CA CYS A 88 3.19 -8.56 0.32
C CYS A 88 4.62 -8.05 0.54
N CYS A 89 4.78 -6.96 1.30
CA CYS A 89 6.10 -6.41 1.63
C CYS A 89 6.99 -7.43 2.35
N ARG A 90 6.42 -8.31 3.18
CA ARG A 90 7.17 -9.39 3.84
C ARG A 90 7.73 -10.38 2.82
N LYS A 91 6.95 -10.81 1.82
CA LYS A 91 7.45 -11.70 0.75
C LYS A 91 8.62 -11.08 -0.01
N ILE A 92 8.51 -9.78 -0.28
CA ILE A 92 9.58 -8.99 -0.94
C ILE A 92 10.85 -8.98 -0.08
N ILE A 93 10.75 -8.72 1.23
CA ILE A 93 11.90 -8.71 2.15
C ILE A 93 12.56 -10.09 2.24
N GLN A 94 11.78 -11.17 2.23
CA GLN A 94 12.29 -12.54 2.31
C GLN A 94 13.14 -12.94 1.09
N LYS A 95 12.98 -12.25 -0.04
CA LYS A 95 13.79 -12.38 -1.26
C LYS A 95 14.96 -11.39 -1.32
N GLY A 96 15.15 -10.59 -0.27
CA GLY A 96 16.21 -9.59 -0.16
C GLY A 96 17.53 -10.12 0.38
N SER A 97 18.56 -9.30 0.23
CA SER A 97 19.90 -9.56 0.75
C SER A 97 20.02 -9.25 2.24
N GLY A 98 20.96 -9.92 2.91
CA GLY A 98 21.27 -9.75 4.34
C GLY A 98 20.94 -10.99 5.18
N PRO A 99 21.41 -11.03 6.44
CA PRO A 99 21.15 -12.17 7.31
C PRO A 99 19.66 -12.21 7.72
N LEU A 100 19.19 -13.40 8.08
CA LEU A 100 17.82 -13.61 8.55
C LEU A 100 17.51 -12.69 9.74
N GLY A 101 16.42 -11.93 9.65
CA GLY A 101 16.06 -10.93 10.66
C GLY A 101 16.54 -9.52 10.34
N GLU A 102 17.57 -9.38 9.50
CA GLU A 102 18.20 -8.09 9.19
C GLU A 102 18.22 -7.76 7.69
N ARG A 103 17.56 -8.58 6.86
CA ARG A 103 17.45 -8.36 5.41
C ARG A 103 16.96 -6.96 5.09
N GLU A 104 17.46 -6.39 3.99
CA GLU A 104 17.00 -5.09 3.52
C GLU A 104 15.53 -5.12 3.08
N ALA A 105 14.78 -4.07 3.41
CA ALA A 105 13.44 -3.87 2.91
C ALA A 105 13.47 -2.94 1.70
N ASN A 106 13.54 -3.57 0.53
CA ASN A 106 13.67 -2.93 -0.76
C ASN A 106 12.63 -3.50 -1.72
N LEU A 107 11.79 -2.64 -2.32
CA LEU A 107 10.75 -3.10 -3.26
C LEU A 107 11.35 -3.75 -4.52
N PHE A 108 12.60 -3.44 -4.86
CA PHE A 108 13.31 -4.04 -5.99
C PHE A 108 13.72 -5.51 -5.77
N ASN A 109 13.62 -6.04 -4.54
CA ASN A 109 13.94 -7.45 -4.29
C ASN A 109 13.00 -8.40 -5.04
N SER A 110 11.72 -8.02 -5.21
CA SER A 110 10.75 -8.79 -5.99
C SER A 110 9.55 -7.92 -6.38
N PRO A 111 9.68 -7.01 -7.36
CA PRO A 111 8.61 -6.09 -7.76
C PRO A 111 7.30 -6.79 -8.14
N SER A 112 7.41 -7.98 -8.75
CA SER A 112 6.26 -8.80 -9.17
C SER A 112 5.35 -9.24 -8.02
N ASP A 113 5.83 -9.25 -6.77
CA ASP A 113 4.96 -9.57 -5.62
C ASP A 113 3.97 -8.43 -5.33
N LEU A 114 4.33 -7.17 -5.64
CA LEU A 114 3.49 -6.00 -5.43
C LEU A 114 2.75 -5.57 -6.70
N ILE A 115 3.37 -5.70 -7.88
CA ILE A 115 2.70 -5.42 -9.15
C ILE A 115 1.50 -6.34 -9.27
N GLY A 116 0.33 -5.74 -9.44
CA GLY A 116 -0.94 -6.41 -9.48
C GLY A 116 -1.73 -6.38 -8.18
N PHE A 117 -1.15 -5.90 -7.08
CA PHE A 117 -1.84 -5.78 -5.79
C PHE A 117 -3.04 -4.85 -5.90
N GLN A 118 -4.21 -5.37 -5.51
CA GLN A 118 -5.48 -4.64 -5.47
C GLN A 118 -5.70 -4.02 -4.10
N LEU A 119 -5.90 -2.69 -4.03
CA LEU A 119 -6.26 -2.00 -2.79
C LEU A 119 -7.60 -2.51 -2.24
N ASN A 120 -8.53 -2.87 -3.12
CA ASN A 120 -9.79 -3.52 -2.81
C ASN A 120 -9.78 -4.97 -3.35
N SER A 121 -9.84 -5.99 -2.49
CA SER A 121 -9.87 -7.40 -2.96
C SER A 121 -11.18 -7.77 -3.63
N ASP A 122 -12.28 -7.11 -3.28
CA ASP A 122 -13.61 -7.48 -3.72
C ASP A 122 -13.90 -6.98 -5.15
N LEU A 123 -13.02 -6.12 -5.66
CA LEU A 123 -13.15 -5.49 -6.96
C LEU A 123 -11.80 -5.43 -7.67
N ALA A 124 -11.57 -6.41 -8.53
CA ALA A 124 -10.35 -6.47 -9.31
C ALA A 124 -10.34 -5.39 -10.40
N PHE A 125 -9.29 -4.58 -10.44
CA PHE A 125 -9.18 -3.45 -11.37
C PHE A 125 -9.31 -3.85 -12.85
N HIS A 126 -8.75 -5.00 -13.26
CA HIS A 126 -8.86 -5.50 -14.64
C HIS A 126 -10.30 -5.80 -15.10
N GLN A 127 -11.22 -6.07 -14.17
CA GLN A 127 -12.65 -6.24 -14.48
C GLN A 127 -13.35 -4.91 -14.76
N LEU A 128 -12.72 -3.80 -14.40
CA LEU A 128 -13.16 -2.46 -14.71
C LEU A 128 -12.38 -1.96 -15.92
N HIS A 129 -11.06 -1.88 -15.86
CA HIS A 129 -10.27 -1.26 -16.91
C HIS A 129 -9.18 -2.22 -17.37
N ASN A 130 -9.33 -2.71 -18.59
CA ASN A 130 -8.38 -3.60 -19.26
C ASN A 130 -7.67 -2.82 -20.38
N SER A 131 -6.54 -2.21 -20.06
CA SER A 131 -5.72 -1.48 -21.02
C SER A 131 -4.25 -1.83 -20.87
N ASN A 132 -3.53 -1.81 -21.99
CA ASN A 132 -2.08 -2.00 -22.03
C ASN A 132 -1.35 -0.72 -21.58
N THR A 133 -1.58 -0.34 -20.32
CA THR A 133 -0.96 0.85 -19.72
C THR A 133 0.55 0.65 -19.58
N LYS A 134 1.33 1.62 -20.07
CA LYS A 134 2.78 1.69 -19.93
C LYS A 134 3.15 2.83 -18.99
N VAL A 135 4.14 2.59 -18.13
CA VAL A 135 4.68 3.58 -17.20
C VAL A 135 6.14 3.83 -17.55
N SER A 136 6.54 5.10 -17.60
CA SER A 136 7.93 5.52 -17.86
C SER A 136 8.33 6.72 -17.03
N ALA A 137 9.61 6.84 -16.69
CA ALA A 137 10.21 8.01 -16.06
C ALA A 137 11.19 8.70 -17.01
N ASN A 138 11.38 10.01 -16.87
CA ASN A 138 12.55 10.69 -17.46
C ASN A 138 13.84 10.33 -16.69
N THR A 139 15.00 10.71 -17.22
CA THR A 139 16.32 10.36 -16.66
C THR A 139 16.49 10.74 -15.19
N GLN A 140 15.99 11.91 -14.79
CA GLN A 140 16.06 12.39 -13.40
C GLN A 140 14.94 11.84 -12.51
N ARG A 141 14.01 11.05 -13.07
CA ARG A 141 12.83 10.50 -12.39
C ARG A 141 11.97 11.58 -11.73
N THR A 142 11.96 12.77 -12.32
CA THR A 142 11.13 13.91 -11.91
C THR A 142 9.76 13.91 -12.57
N VAL A 143 9.64 13.30 -13.75
CA VAL A 143 8.39 13.20 -14.51
C VAL A 143 8.06 11.73 -14.72
N ILE A 144 6.93 11.29 -14.17
CA ILE A 144 6.40 9.94 -14.34
C ILE A 144 5.21 10.01 -15.28
N THR A 145 5.35 9.36 -16.44
CA THR A 145 4.32 9.32 -17.48
C THR A 145 3.61 7.97 -17.47
N ILE A 146 2.30 8.00 -17.40
CA ILE A 146 1.43 6.84 -17.57
C ILE A 146 0.70 7.02 -18.91
N LYS A 147 0.99 6.13 -19.87
CA LYS A 147 0.38 6.12 -21.19
C LYS A 147 -0.54 4.91 -21.34
N CYS A 148 -1.78 5.16 -21.68
CA CYS A 148 -2.75 4.14 -22.08
C CYS A 148 -3.01 4.33 -23.59
N PRO A 149 -2.41 3.48 -24.46
CA PRO A 149 -2.52 3.62 -25.92
C PRO A 149 -3.96 3.54 -26.43
N GLN A 150 -4.75 2.68 -25.80
CA GLN A 150 -6.15 2.47 -26.13
C GLN A 150 -6.92 2.06 -24.88
N SER A 151 -8.09 2.65 -24.70
CA SER A 151 -9.08 2.30 -23.70
C SER A 151 -10.41 2.09 -24.41
N THR A 152 -10.85 0.84 -24.53
CA THR A 152 -12.16 0.48 -25.10
C THR A 152 -13.15 0.28 -23.96
N ALA A 153 -14.30 0.94 -24.04
CA ALA A 153 -15.28 0.94 -22.95
C ALA A 153 -16.11 -0.36 -22.79
N ASN A 154 -15.70 -1.49 -23.37
CA ASN A 154 -16.56 -2.67 -23.48
C ASN A 154 -16.29 -3.83 -22.50
N GLN A 155 -15.66 -3.58 -21.35
CA GLN A 155 -15.43 -4.64 -20.35
C GLN A 155 -15.65 -4.22 -18.89
N HIS A 156 -16.28 -3.08 -18.63
CA HIS A 156 -16.63 -2.70 -17.27
C HIS A 156 -17.82 -3.55 -16.76
N HIS A 157 -17.57 -4.70 -16.12
CA HIS A 157 -18.64 -5.61 -15.68
C HIS A 157 -19.54 -5.03 -14.56
N LYS A 158 -19.18 -3.88 -13.98
CA LYS A 158 -19.85 -3.26 -12.83
C LYS A 158 -20.03 -1.74 -12.98
N VAL A 159 -20.29 -1.23 -14.19
CA VAL A 159 -20.61 0.20 -14.38
C VAL A 159 -21.94 0.54 -13.69
N PRO A 160 -22.03 1.65 -12.95
CA PRO A 160 -23.31 2.17 -12.47
C PRO A 160 -24.23 2.55 -13.65
N LYS A 161 -25.50 2.12 -13.61
CA LYS A 161 -26.47 2.32 -14.71
C LYS A 161 -26.63 3.76 -15.23
N LYS A 162 -26.34 4.76 -14.40
CA LYS A 162 -26.49 6.20 -14.73
C LYS A 162 -25.15 6.90 -14.96
N ALA A 163 -24.03 6.16 -15.00
CA ALA A 163 -22.73 6.75 -15.32
C ALA A 163 -22.68 7.12 -16.80
N THR A 164 -22.11 8.28 -17.09
CA THR A 164 -21.89 8.74 -18.48
C THR A 164 -20.42 8.78 -18.83
N HIS A 165 -19.54 8.99 -17.83
CA HIS A 165 -18.10 9.07 -18.00
C HIS A 165 -17.38 8.21 -16.97
N TYR A 166 -16.11 7.94 -17.21
CA TYR A 166 -15.16 7.45 -16.22
C TYR A 166 -13.94 8.36 -16.19
N GLN A 167 -13.19 8.30 -15.09
CA GLN A 167 -11.94 9.01 -14.93
C GLN A 167 -10.91 8.05 -14.37
N LEU A 168 -9.74 8.01 -15.01
CA LEU A 168 -8.59 7.31 -14.48
C LEU A 168 -7.90 8.19 -13.45
N SER A 169 -7.46 7.59 -12.36
CA SER A 169 -6.63 8.24 -11.36
C SER A 169 -5.40 7.41 -11.14
N ALA A 170 -4.22 8.02 -11.26
CA ALA A 170 -2.99 7.40 -10.82
C ALA A 170 -2.54 8.00 -9.50
N ALA A 171 -2.11 7.15 -8.58
CA ALA A 171 -1.45 7.53 -7.34
C ALA A 171 0.00 7.05 -7.38
N ILE A 172 0.92 7.93 -7.02
CA ILE A 172 2.36 7.70 -7.04
C ILE A 172 2.84 7.70 -5.59
N SER A 173 3.68 6.73 -5.23
CA SER A 173 4.37 6.73 -3.93
C SER A 173 5.82 6.32 -4.08
N CYS A 174 6.71 7.18 -3.59
CA CYS A 174 8.14 6.96 -3.47
C CYS A 174 8.44 6.25 -2.15
N VAL A 175 9.24 5.19 -2.22
CA VAL A 175 9.51 4.28 -1.11
C VAL A 175 11.01 4.04 -1.07
N SER A 176 11.65 4.60 -0.05
CA SER A 176 13.08 4.37 0.17
C SER A 176 13.32 2.92 0.59
N LYS A 177 14.49 2.39 0.25
CA LYS A 177 15.03 1.17 0.85
C LYS A 177 15.23 1.35 2.36
N TRP A 178 14.88 0.36 3.16
CA TRP A 178 15.18 0.36 4.59
C TRP A 178 16.24 -0.67 4.94
N GLN A 179 17.22 -0.27 5.74
CA GLN A 179 18.32 -1.12 6.18
C GLN A 179 18.32 -1.26 7.70
N TRP A 180 18.76 -2.42 8.17
CA TRP A 180 18.90 -2.69 9.60
C TRP A 180 20.11 -1.95 10.17
N HIS A 181 19.93 -1.29 11.31
CA HIS A 181 21.01 -0.66 12.07
C HIS A 181 21.24 -1.40 13.38
N ALA A 182 22.31 -2.20 13.44
CA ALA A 182 22.62 -3.04 14.60
C ALA A 182 22.78 -2.28 15.92
N LYS A 183 23.40 -1.07 15.90
CA LYS A 183 23.63 -0.26 17.11
C LYS A 183 22.34 0.14 17.83
N ILE A 184 21.32 0.53 17.06
CA ILE A 184 20.03 1.03 17.57
C ILE A 184 18.91 0.00 17.42
N LYS A 185 19.22 -1.19 16.92
CA LYS A 185 18.32 -2.32 16.73
C LYS A 185 17.01 -1.92 16.02
N THR A 186 17.11 -1.17 14.93
CA THR A 186 15.92 -0.78 14.13
C THR A 186 16.26 -0.54 12.67
N TYR A 187 15.25 -0.69 11.81
CA TYR A 187 15.32 -0.29 10.42
C TYR A 187 15.20 1.22 10.23
N LYS A 188 16.03 1.81 9.37
CA LYS A 188 15.88 3.19 8.88
C LYS A 188 15.85 3.25 7.35
N PRO A 189 15.13 4.23 6.77
CA PRO A 189 15.20 4.48 5.33
C PRO A 189 16.58 5.04 4.96
N THR A 190 17.08 4.71 3.78
CA THR A 190 18.32 5.27 3.23
C THR A 190 18.15 6.70 2.70
N HIS A 191 16.92 7.05 2.31
CA HIS A 191 16.53 8.33 1.71
C HIS A 191 15.24 8.81 2.39
N LEU A 192 15.37 9.47 3.54
CA LEU A 192 14.21 9.84 4.37
C LEU A 192 13.34 10.91 3.70
N GLU A 193 13.97 11.86 3.03
CA GLU A 193 13.39 12.98 2.29
C GLU A 193 12.55 12.53 1.09
N HIS A 194 12.93 11.43 0.45
CA HIS A 194 12.16 10.85 -0.65
C HIS A 194 11.10 9.85 -0.18
N ASN A 195 11.26 9.28 1.02
CA ASN A 195 10.33 8.29 1.54
C ASN A 195 8.95 8.91 1.80
N THR A 196 7.91 8.29 1.25
CA THR A 196 6.51 8.76 1.33
C THR A 196 6.16 9.98 0.47
N LEU A 197 7.10 10.50 -0.32
CA LEU A 197 6.74 11.46 -1.37
C LEU A 197 5.78 10.81 -2.35
N GLY A 198 4.84 11.59 -2.86
CA GLY A 198 3.81 11.05 -3.72
C GLY A 198 2.80 12.10 -4.13
N GLY A 199 1.82 11.66 -4.89
CA GLY A 199 0.75 12.52 -5.35
C GLY A 199 -0.21 11.76 -6.22
N THR A 200 -1.26 12.46 -6.63
CA THR A 200 -2.30 11.88 -7.46
C THR A 200 -2.50 12.71 -8.70
N ILE A 201 -2.62 12.03 -9.83
CA ILE A 201 -2.98 12.63 -11.12
C ILE A 201 -4.25 11.97 -11.61
N LYS A 202 -5.04 12.71 -12.38
CA LYS A 202 -6.28 12.22 -12.96
C LYS A 202 -6.27 12.51 -14.45
N SER A 203 -6.90 11.63 -15.23
CA SER A 203 -7.21 11.92 -16.62
C SER A 203 -8.31 12.98 -16.71
N GLN A 204 -8.51 13.51 -17.92
CA GLN A 204 -9.79 14.14 -18.24
C GLN A 204 -10.93 13.11 -18.08
N PRO A 205 -12.17 13.54 -17.81
CA PRO A 205 -13.34 12.68 -17.93
C PRO A 205 -13.39 12.06 -19.33
N LEU A 206 -13.58 10.74 -19.40
CA LEU A 206 -13.64 9.96 -20.62
C LEU A 206 -15.05 9.40 -20.75
N GLU A 207 -15.69 9.63 -21.90
CA GLU A 207 -17.05 9.14 -22.15
C GLU A 207 -17.07 7.60 -22.14
N LEU A 208 -18.11 7.02 -21.53
CA LEU A 208 -18.38 5.58 -21.59
C LEU A 208 -18.84 5.19 -23.00
N HIS A 209 -18.71 3.92 -23.34
CA HIS A 209 -19.06 3.35 -24.66
C HIS A 209 -18.26 3.89 -25.86
N THR A 210 -17.31 4.81 -25.63
CA THR A 210 -16.41 5.35 -26.65
C THR A 210 -15.00 4.75 -26.50
N THR A 211 -14.31 4.55 -27.62
CA THR A 211 -12.88 4.16 -27.60
C THR A 211 -12.01 5.41 -27.54
N HIS A 212 -11.14 5.46 -26.54
CA HIS A 212 -10.20 6.56 -26.34
C HIS A 212 -8.79 6.10 -26.66
N HIS A 213 -8.02 6.96 -27.32
CA HIS A 213 -6.64 6.67 -27.70
C HIS A 213 -5.68 7.63 -27.02
N ASN A 214 -4.43 7.19 -26.81
CA ASN A 214 -3.31 8.02 -26.35
C ASN A 214 -3.59 8.79 -25.05
N ILE A 215 -4.32 8.20 -24.11
CA ILE A 215 -4.53 8.80 -22.79
C ILE A 215 -3.17 8.88 -22.09
N SER A 216 -2.76 10.08 -21.72
CA SER A 216 -1.49 10.34 -21.06
C SER A 216 -1.71 11.14 -19.78
N MET A 217 -1.11 10.68 -18.69
CA MET A 217 -1.11 11.37 -17.41
C MET A 217 0.34 11.51 -16.94
N GLN A 218 0.72 12.71 -16.48
CA GLN A 218 2.07 13.00 -16.01
C GLN A 218 2.05 13.50 -14.58
N TRP A 219 2.79 12.83 -13.70
CA TRP A 219 3.08 13.31 -12.37
C TRP A 219 4.46 13.95 -12.35
N HIS A 220 4.54 15.14 -11.76
CA HIS A 220 5.78 15.88 -11.57
C HIS A 220 6.11 15.85 -10.08
N THR A 221 7.34 15.46 -9.75
CA THR A 221 7.82 15.48 -8.36
C THR A 221 7.97 16.92 -7.86
N LEU A 222 7.89 17.07 -6.53
CA LEU A 222 8.19 18.33 -5.85
C LEU A 222 9.71 18.53 -5.61
N THR A 223 10.53 17.50 -5.88
CA THR A 223 11.99 17.52 -5.67
C THR A 223 12.74 17.82 -6.97
N PRO A 224 13.26 19.03 -7.19
CA PRO A 224 13.92 19.40 -8.45
C PRO A 224 15.21 18.60 -8.72
N SER A 225 15.85 18.09 -7.67
CA SER A 225 17.06 17.27 -7.74
C SER A 225 16.85 15.85 -8.28
N GLY A 226 15.60 15.45 -8.54
CA GLY A 226 15.27 14.09 -8.97
C GLY A 226 15.03 13.12 -7.82
N ILE A 227 14.76 11.86 -8.19
CA ILE A 227 14.53 10.75 -7.24
C ILE A 227 15.63 9.70 -7.46
N PRO A 228 16.46 9.39 -6.44
CA PRO A 228 17.55 8.41 -6.54
C PRO A 228 17.09 7.04 -7.02
N THR A 229 17.88 6.35 -7.84
CA THR A 229 17.52 5.09 -8.51
C THR A 229 17.24 3.93 -7.54
N ASP A 230 17.75 3.98 -6.32
CA ASP A 230 17.49 3.01 -5.26
C ASP A 230 16.26 3.34 -4.40
N VAL A 231 15.56 4.45 -4.69
CA VAL A 231 14.22 4.75 -4.20
C VAL A 231 13.19 4.23 -5.20
N ALA A 232 12.33 3.31 -4.78
CA ALA A 232 11.29 2.76 -5.63
C ALA A 232 10.12 3.75 -5.79
N ILE A 233 9.63 3.92 -7.02
CA ILE A 233 8.42 4.68 -7.32
C ILE A 233 7.33 3.69 -7.69
N THR A 234 6.36 3.53 -6.79
CA THR A 234 5.19 2.69 -7.03
C THR A 234 4.11 3.49 -7.74
N VAL A 235 3.55 2.94 -8.81
CA VAL A 235 2.48 3.55 -9.60
C VAL A 235 1.21 2.73 -9.48
N TRP A 236 0.13 3.38 -9.09
CA TRP A 236 -1.14 2.76 -8.78
C TRP A 236 -2.22 3.35 -9.66
N LEU A 237 -2.89 2.54 -10.47
CA LEU A 237 -3.95 3.00 -11.37
C LEU A 237 -5.30 2.58 -10.82
N GLY A 238 -6.22 3.53 -10.76
CA GLY A 238 -7.60 3.33 -10.35
C GLY A 238 -8.58 4.01 -11.30
N ILE A 239 -9.85 3.67 -11.12
CA ILE A 239 -10.95 4.19 -11.95
C ILE A 239 -12.10 4.64 -11.05
N ALA A 240 -12.72 5.75 -11.42
CA ALA A 240 -13.95 6.25 -10.83
C ALA A 240 -14.98 6.54 -11.94
N TYR A 241 -16.25 6.27 -11.67
CA TYR A 241 -17.34 6.58 -12.57
C TYR A 241 -17.94 7.95 -12.25
N LEU A 242 -18.36 8.65 -13.30
CA LEU A 242 -18.86 10.01 -13.26
C LEU A 242 -20.24 10.10 -13.91
N LYS A 243 -21.08 11.00 -13.41
CA LYS A 243 -22.28 11.48 -14.08
C LYS A 243 -22.06 12.91 -14.55
N GLN A 244 -22.24 13.16 -15.83
CA GLN A 244 -22.33 14.52 -16.35
C GLN A 244 -23.72 15.09 -16.05
N GLN A 245 -23.76 16.26 -15.43
CA GLN A 245 -24.97 17.05 -15.24
C GLN A 245 -24.68 18.47 -15.71
N HIS A 246 -25.33 18.87 -16.81
CA HIS A 246 -25.03 20.10 -17.54
C HIS A 246 -23.53 20.17 -17.95
N GLN A 247 -22.77 21.10 -17.37
CA GLN A 247 -21.34 21.32 -17.62
C GLN A 247 -20.43 20.80 -16.49
N SER A 248 -20.98 20.05 -15.51
CA SER A 248 -20.22 19.55 -14.36
C SER A 248 -20.25 18.02 -14.25
N TYR A 249 -19.25 17.45 -13.58
CA TYR A 249 -19.14 16.01 -13.35
C TYR A 249 -19.26 15.68 -11.86
N GLN A 250 -20.21 14.81 -11.52
CA GLN A 250 -20.37 14.27 -10.17
C GLN A 250 -19.81 12.84 -10.09
N VAL A 251 -18.93 12.58 -9.11
CA VAL A 251 -18.35 11.27 -8.88
C VAL A 251 -19.39 10.34 -8.22
N TYR A 252 -19.58 9.15 -8.77
CA TYR A 252 -20.37 8.12 -8.11
C TYR A 252 -19.66 7.59 -6.87
N GLN A 253 -20.37 7.52 -5.75
CA GLN A 253 -19.95 6.79 -4.56
C GLN A 253 -20.10 5.28 -4.84
N THR A 254 -19.15 4.75 -5.60
CA THR A 254 -19.04 3.32 -5.92
C THR A 254 -17.78 2.77 -5.28
N PRO A 255 -17.73 1.46 -4.99
CA PRO A 255 -16.49 0.83 -4.57
C PRO A 255 -15.42 1.13 -5.62
N GLN A 256 -14.40 1.89 -5.23
CA GLN A 256 -13.33 2.24 -6.14
C GLN A 256 -12.37 1.03 -6.22
N ALA A 257 -11.79 0.80 -7.39
CA ALA A 257 -10.71 -0.17 -7.56
C ALA A 257 -9.43 0.56 -7.93
N MET A 258 -8.31 0.12 -7.35
CA MET A 258 -6.98 0.61 -7.68
C MET A 258 -5.97 -0.52 -7.51
N GLN A 259 -5.06 -0.63 -8.48
CA GLN A 259 -4.07 -1.68 -8.58
C GLN A 259 -2.68 -1.07 -8.74
N CYS A 260 -1.66 -1.68 -8.11
CA CYS A 260 -0.27 -1.34 -8.44
C CYS A 260 0.05 -1.87 -9.84
N ILE A 261 0.41 -0.98 -10.77
CA ILE A 261 0.68 -1.35 -12.17
C ILE A 261 2.18 -1.35 -12.50
N ALA A 262 3.00 -0.65 -11.71
CA ALA A 262 4.43 -0.60 -11.92
C ALA A 262 5.19 -0.25 -10.64
N ILE A 263 6.44 -0.69 -10.59
CA ILE A 263 7.48 -0.19 -9.71
C ILE A 263 8.65 0.18 -10.61
N ILE A 264 9.10 1.43 -10.55
CA ILE A 264 10.21 1.98 -11.34
C ILE A 264 11.19 2.73 -10.45
#